data_AF-A0A919YPA7-F1
#
_entry.id   AF-A0A919YPA7-F1
#
_cell.length_a   1.000
_cell.length_b   1.000
_cell.length_c   1.000
_cell.angle_alpha   90.00
_cell.angle_beta   90.00
_cell.angle_gamma   90.00
#
_symmetry.space_group_name_H-M   'P 1'
#
loop_
_entity.id
_entity.type
_entity.pdbx_description
1 polymer ?
#
loop_
_entity_poly.entity_id
_entity_poly.type
_entity_poly.pdbx_seq_one_letter_code
_entity_poly.pdbx_strand_id
1 'polypeptide(L)'
;MQTATQQQQNISPTLRRTLLKGSVVGVISAIAANLLAWAIMSSNDYDFVMLNGVSITLSAFFVNVIGAFIFRIMQNRSSRAVIYYAILSLIMAVLMSLNTSANPMEPNIESVANPLHYAVAILSLVLIPFLMNRK
;
A
#
# COMPACT_ATOMS: atom_id res chain seq x y z
N MET A 1 -24.12 -39.57 -5.23
CA MET A 1 -23.21 -38.58 -5.85
C MET A 1 -23.77 -37.18 -5.66
N GLN A 2 -23.59 -36.54 -4.50
CA GLN A 2 -23.96 -35.13 -4.27
C GLN A 2 -23.16 -34.52 -3.09
N THR A 3 -21.82 -34.55 -3.14
CA THR A 3 -20.97 -34.00 -2.04
C THR A 3 -19.82 -33.13 -2.53
N ALA A 4 -19.90 -32.57 -3.74
CA ALA A 4 -18.80 -31.79 -4.34
C ALA A 4 -19.12 -30.29 -4.56
N THR A 5 -20.28 -29.77 -4.16
CA THR A 5 -20.72 -28.40 -4.51
C THR A 5 -20.78 -27.39 -3.37
N GLN A 6 -20.33 -27.72 -2.14
CA GLN A 6 -20.41 -26.80 -0.98
C GLN A 6 -19.06 -26.27 -0.47
N GLN A 7 -17.96 -26.46 -1.19
CA GLN A 7 -16.67 -25.82 -0.83
C GLN A 7 -16.49 -24.41 -1.39
N GLN A 8 -17.43 -23.92 -2.21
CA GLN A 8 -17.42 -22.55 -2.71
C GLN A 8 -18.06 -21.61 -1.67
N GLN A 9 -17.30 -20.61 -1.24
CA GLN A 9 -17.74 -19.32 -0.64
C GLN A 9 -17.78 -19.13 0.88
N ASN A 10 -17.06 -19.91 1.68
CA ASN A 10 -16.79 -19.50 3.08
C ASN A 10 -15.45 -18.78 3.21
N ILE A 11 -15.30 -17.64 2.53
CA ILE A 11 -14.30 -16.64 2.95
C ILE A 11 -14.67 -16.28 4.39
N SER A 12 -13.83 -16.65 5.36
CA SER A 12 -14.13 -16.33 6.76
C SER A 12 -14.47 -14.85 6.88
N PRO A 13 -15.50 -14.45 7.66
CA PRO A 13 -15.97 -13.06 7.70
C PRO A 13 -14.85 -12.06 8.03
N THR A 14 -13.80 -12.54 8.67
CA THR A 14 -12.56 -11.81 8.96
C THR A 14 -11.68 -11.60 7.73
N LEU A 15 -11.55 -12.57 6.83
CA LEU A 15 -10.82 -12.44 5.55
C LEU A 15 -11.47 -11.42 4.62
N ARG A 16 -12.80 -11.46 4.47
CA ARG A 16 -13.54 -10.47 3.67
C ARG A 16 -13.36 -9.05 4.21
N ARG A 17 -13.42 -8.89 5.54
CA ARG A 17 -13.20 -7.59 6.20
C ARG A 17 -11.78 -7.08 5.98
N THR A 18 -10.76 -7.94 6.04
CA THR A 18 -9.36 -7.55 5.76
C THR A 18 -9.19 -7.07 4.33
N LEU A 19 -9.69 -7.84 3.35
CA LEU A 19 -9.61 -7.48 1.95
C LEU A 19 -10.33 -6.16 1.68
N LEU A 20 -11.53 -5.97 2.23
CA LEU A 20 -12.30 -4.74 2.08
C LEU A 20 -11.55 -3.53 2.67
N LYS A 21 -11.08 -3.63 3.91
CA LYS A 21 -10.36 -2.54 4.59
C LYS A 21 -9.06 -2.20 3.83
N GLY A 22 -8.28 -3.21 3.42
CA GLY A 22 -7.08 -3.00 2.61
C GLY A 22 -7.38 -2.37 1.25
N SER A 23 -8.46 -2.78 0.58
CA SER A 23 -8.88 -2.20 -0.70
C SER A 23 -9.29 -0.73 -0.56
N VAL A 24 -10.03 -0.38 0.49
CA VAL A 24 -10.40 1.03 0.78
C VAL A 24 -9.16 1.89 0.98
N VAL A 25 -8.20 1.44 1.79
CA VAL A 25 -6.93 2.18 1.97
C VAL A 25 -6.14 2.25 0.67
N GLY A 26 -6.14 1.16 -0.13
CA GLY A 26 -5.50 1.10 -1.43
C GLY A 26 -6.05 2.14 -2.41
N VAL A 27 -7.38 2.30 -2.49
CA VAL A 27 -8.01 3.33 -3.34
C VAL A 27 -7.64 4.74 -2.87
N ILE A 28 -7.73 5.00 -1.57
CA ILE A 28 -7.36 6.32 -1.01
C ILE A 28 -5.89 6.64 -1.31
N SER A 29 -5.00 5.66 -1.12
CA SER A 29 -3.57 5.81 -1.37
C SER A 29 -3.25 5.99 -2.85
N ALA A 30 -3.95 5.28 -3.74
CA ALA A 30 -3.80 5.44 -5.18
C ALA A 30 -4.18 6.85 -5.63
N ILE A 31 -5.32 7.37 -5.16
CA ILE A 31 -5.75 8.74 -5.48
C ILE A 31 -4.70 9.75 -4.98
N ALA A 32 -4.31 9.65 -3.70
CA ALA A 32 -3.34 10.58 -3.12
C ALA A 32 -1.97 10.52 -3.81
N ALA A 33 -1.49 9.32 -4.14
CA ALA A 33 -0.21 9.12 -4.82
C ALA A 33 -0.24 9.66 -6.26
N ASN A 34 -1.33 9.43 -7.02
CA ASN A 34 -1.46 9.99 -8.36
C ASN A 34 -1.51 11.52 -8.34
N LEU A 35 -2.24 12.13 -7.39
CA LEU A 35 -2.30 13.58 -7.25
C LEU A 35 -0.92 14.17 -6.89
N LEU A 36 -0.20 13.52 -5.98
CA LEU A 36 1.16 13.94 -5.60
C LEU A 36 2.13 13.80 -6.78
N ALA A 37 2.08 12.68 -7.51
CA ALA A 37 2.90 12.46 -8.69
C ALA A 37 2.63 13.53 -9.75
N TRP A 38 1.35 13.78 -10.05
CA TRP A 38 0.95 14.82 -10.99
C TRP A 38 1.48 16.21 -10.59
N ALA A 39 1.36 16.58 -9.32
CA ALA A 39 1.86 17.87 -8.83
C ALA A 39 3.38 18.02 -8.98
N ILE A 40 4.15 16.97 -8.64
CA ILE A 40 5.61 17.01 -8.76
C ILE A 40 6.02 16.98 -10.24
N MET A 41 5.46 16.08 -11.05
CA MET A 41 5.80 15.94 -12.47
C MET A 41 5.44 17.21 -13.26
N SER A 42 4.25 17.77 -13.04
CA SER A 42 3.80 18.99 -13.72
C SER A 42 4.59 20.24 -13.31
N SER A 43 5.16 20.29 -12.11
CA SER A 43 5.94 21.45 -11.65
C SER A 43 7.41 21.41 -12.11
N ASN A 44 7.89 20.26 -12.57
CA ASN A 44 9.27 20.06 -12.99
C ASN A 44 9.39 19.65 -14.47
N ASP A 45 8.29 19.68 -15.23
CA ASP A 45 8.21 19.21 -16.61
C ASP A 45 8.78 17.79 -16.80
N TYR A 46 8.52 16.90 -15.84
CA TYR A 46 8.92 15.51 -15.93
C TYR A 46 7.88 14.65 -16.65
N ASP A 47 8.36 13.74 -17.49
CA ASP A 47 7.57 12.68 -18.09
C ASP A 47 8.33 11.35 -17.96
N PHE A 48 7.64 10.33 -17.43
CA PHE A 48 8.23 9.04 -17.11
C PHE A 48 7.41 7.93 -17.76
N VAL A 49 8.09 7.04 -18.48
CA VAL A 49 7.43 5.90 -19.13
C VAL A 49 6.97 4.89 -18.09
N MET A 50 7.82 4.60 -17.10
CA MET A 50 7.57 3.56 -16.10
C MET A 50 6.74 4.09 -14.92
N LEU A 51 6.88 5.37 -14.57
CA LEU A 51 6.16 6.00 -13.46
C LEU A 51 4.92 6.76 -13.95
N ASN A 52 3.95 6.01 -14.46
CA ASN A 52 2.66 6.54 -14.93
C ASN A 52 1.52 6.24 -13.94
N GLY A 53 0.36 6.87 -14.15
CA GLY A 53 -0.76 6.76 -13.21
C GLY A 53 -1.30 5.34 -13.01
N VAL A 54 -1.19 4.46 -14.01
CA VAL A 54 -1.57 3.04 -13.87
C VAL A 54 -0.61 2.33 -12.93
N SER A 55 0.70 2.48 -13.15
CA SER A 55 1.73 1.86 -12.31
C SER A 55 1.63 2.30 -10.83
N ILE A 56 1.38 3.59 -10.60
CA ILE A 56 1.20 4.19 -9.27
C ILE A 56 -0.05 3.61 -8.61
N THR A 57 -1.16 3.57 -9.36
CA THR A 57 -2.44 3.03 -8.86
C THR A 57 -2.30 1.58 -8.43
N LEU A 58 -1.75 0.72 -9.29
CA LEU A 58 -1.59 -0.70 -8.99
C LEU A 58 -0.67 -0.90 -7.78
N SER A 59 0.47 -0.21 -7.73
CA SER A 59 1.42 -0.34 -6.63
C SER A 59 0.82 0.11 -5.30
N ALA A 60 0.22 1.30 -5.27
CA ALA A 60 -0.42 1.85 -4.06
C ALA A 60 -1.61 0.99 -3.60
N PHE A 61 -2.38 0.42 -4.53
CA PHE A 61 -3.50 -0.44 -4.19
C PHE A 61 -3.03 -1.76 -3.58
N PHE A 62 -2.18 -2.51 -4.29
CA PHE A 62 -1.77 -3.85 -3.86
C PHE A 62 -0.92 -3.82 -2.60
N VAL A 63 -0.04 -2.82 -2.43
CA VAL A 63 0.78 -2.72 -1.21
C VAL A 63 -0.10 -2.54 0.04
N ASN A 64 -1.22 -1.83 -0.07
CA ASN A 64 -2.14 -1.63 1.04
C ASN A 64 -3.04 -2.85 1.30
N VAL A 65 -3.43 -3.56 0.24
CA VAL A 65 -4.10 -4.87 0.40
C VAL A 65 -3.18 -5.82 1.18
N ILE A 66 -1.93 -5.98 0.73
CA ILE A 66 -0.92 -6.81 1.40
C ILE A 66 -0.65 -6.29 2.82
N GLY A 67 -0.53 -4.98 3.00
CA GLY A 67 -0.35 -4.32 4.29
C GLY A 67 -1.44 -4.67 5.30
N ALA A 68 -2.71 -4.71 4.87
CA ALA A 68 -3.83 -5.08 5.73
C ALA A 68 -3.74 -6.54 6.20
N PHE A 69 -3.27 -7.45 5.34
CA PHE A 69 -3.00 -8.83 5.72
C PHE A 69 -1.86 -8.96 6.73
N ILE A 70 -0.75 -8.25 6.49
CA ILE A 70 0.40 -8.23 7.40
C ILE A 70 -0.04 -7.68 8.76
N PHE A 71 -0.73 -6.55 8.79
CA PHE A 71 -1.22 -5.94 10.02
C PHE A 71 -2.13 -6.90 10.80
N ARG A 72 -3.03 -7.62 10.12
CA ARG A 72 -3.87 -8.63 10.76
C ARG A 72 -3.05 -9.71 11.47
N ILE A 73 -2.03 -10.23 10.78
CA ILE A 73 -1.17 -11.28 11.34
C ILE A 73 -0.46 -10.76 12.59
N MET A 74 0.03 -9.52 12.53
CA MET A 74 0.67 -8.86 13.68
C MET A 74 -0.33 -8.65 14.84
N GLN A 75 -1.55 -8.20 14.54
CA GLN A 75 -2.60 -7.98 15.53
C GLN A 75 -2.99 -9.25 16.28
N ASN A 76 -3.02 -10.39 15.59
CA ASN A 76 -3.30 -11.67 16.22
C ASN A 76 -2.14 -12.19 17.10
N ARG A 77 -0.93 -11.63 16.96
CA ARG A 77 0.28 -12.12 17.65
C ARG A 77 0.81 -11.17 18.71
N SER A 78 0.41 -9.90 18.72
CA SER A 78 0.96 -8.91 19.65
C SER A 78 -0.01 -7.76 19.93
N SER A 79 -0.03 -7.31 21.19
CA SER A 79 -0.69 -6.06 21.60
C SER A 79 -0.04 -4.80 21.04
N ARG A 80 1.21 -4.91 20.53
CA ARG A 80 1.99 -3.80 19.95
C ARG A 80 1.99 -3.80 18.42
N ALA A 81 1.02 -4.47 17.79
CA ALA A 81 0.96 -4.63 16.33
C ALA A 81 1.04 -3.31 15.54
N VAL A 82 0.46 -2.23 16.07
CA VAL A 82 0.54 -0.88 15.44
C VAL A 82 1.99 -0.40 15.33
N ILE A 83 2.79 -0.57 16.39
CA ILE A 83 4.19 -0.15 16.41
C ILE A 83 5.01 -0.99 15.44
N TYR A 84 4.84 -2.31 15.44
CA TYR A 84 5.57 -3.20 14.53
C TYR A 84 5.22 -2.94 13.07
N TYR A 85 3.95 -2.65 12.80
CA TYR A 85 3.52 -2.29 11.46
C TYR A 85 4.07 -0.94 11.02
N ALA A 86 4.10 0.05 11.92
CA ALA A 86 4.73 1.35 11.65
C ALA A 86 6.20 1.21 11.26
N ILE A 87 6.95 0.45 12.05
CA ILE A 87 8.37 0.18 11.80
C ILE A 87 8.53 -0.51 10.44
N LEU A 88 7.75 -1.55 10.17
CA LEU A 88 7.82 -2.27 8.90
C LEU A 88 7.52 -1.35 7.70
N SER A 89 6.43 -0.59 7.74
CA SER A 89 6.03 0.28 6.65
C SER A 89 7.07 1.36 6.36
N LEU A 90 7.65 1.97 7.40
CA LEU A 90 8.69 2.97 7.27
C LEU A 90 10.01 2.37 6.74
N ILE A 91 10.42 1.21 7.26
CA ILE A 91 11.61 0.51 6.75
C ILE A 91 11.45 0.19 5.27
N MET A 92 10.29 -0.32 4.85
CA MET A 92 10.05 -0.62 3.44
C MET A 92 10.10 0.65 2.58
N ALA A 93 9.53 1.77 3.03
CA ALA A 93 9.65 3.04 2.30
C ALA A 93 11.10 3.52 2.15
N VAL A 94 11.90 3.38 3.21
CA VAL A 94 13.34 3.70 3.19
C VAL A 94 14.08 2.79 2.22
N LEU A 95 13.88 1.47 2.30
CA LEU A 95 14.54 0.49 1.42
C LEU A 95 14.17 0.72 -0.05
N MET A 96 12.91 1.01 -0.34
CA MET A 96 12.46 1.32 -1.69
C MET A 96 13.07 2.63 -2.19
N SER A 97 13.16 3.65 -1.34
CA SER A 97 13.79 4.93 -1.71
C SER A 97 15.29 4.77 -1.96
N LEU A 98 15.99 4.02 -1.12
CA LEU A 98 17.40 3.68 -1.32
C LEU A 98 17.60 2.91 -2.62
N ASN A 99 16.72 1.94 -2.92
CA ASN A 99 16.80 1.20 -4.17
C ASN A 99 16.58 2.10 -5.40
N THR A 100 15.60 3.01 -5.36
CA THR A 100 15.36 3.95 -6.46
C THR A 100 16.52 4.92 -6.65
N SER A 101 17.15 5.38 -5.57
CA SER A 101 18.32 6.26 -5.68
C SER A 101 19.59 5.53 -6.09
N ALA A 102 19.79 4.28 -5.67
CA ALA A 102 20.94 3.48 -6.07
C ALA A 102 20.80 2.93 -7.50
N ASN A 103 19.59 2.63 -7.93
CA ASN A 103 19.27 2.03 -9.23
C ASN A 103 18.09 2.76 -9.90
N PRO A 104 18.28 4.03 -10.32
CA PRO A 104 17.20 4.80 -10.96
C PRO A 104 16.84 4.18 -12.31
N MET A 105 15.55 3.90 -12.53
CA MET A 105 15.05 3.36 -13.80
C MET A 105 15.03 4.42 -14.91
N GLU A 106 14.83 5.69 -14.54
CA GLU A 106 14.82 6.85 -15.43
C GLU A 106 15.51 8.04 -14.71
N PRO A 107 16.13 8.99 -15.44
CA PRO A 107 16.74 10.18 -14.82
C PRO A 107 15.74 10.97 -13.97
N ASN A 108 16.14 11.46 -12.79
CA ASN A 108 15.29 12.24 -11.86
C ASN A 108 14.07 11.51 -11.28
N ILE A 109 13.83 10.22 -11.60
CA ILE A 109 12.64 9.48 -11.13
C ILE A 109 12.53 9.45 -9.60
N GLU A 110 13.67 9.46 -8.90
CA GLU A 110 13.75 9.47 -7.44
C GLU A 110 13.09 10.70 -6.80
N SER A 111 13.10 11.84 -7.50
CA SER A 111 12.47 13.08 -7.03
C SER A 111 10.95 12.97 -6.93
N VAL A 112 10.35 12.04 -7.67
CA VAL A 112 8.91 11.73 -7.62
C VAL A 112 8.66 10.47 -6.82
N ALA A 113 9.36 9.38 -7.12
CA ALA A 113 9.11 8.06 -6.52
C ALA A 113 9.37 8.04 -5.01
N ASN A 114 10.41 8.70 -4.50
CA ASN A 114 10.71 8.70 -3.07
C ASN A 114 9.57 9.35 -2.26
N PRO A 115 9.09 10.57 -2.60
CA PRO A 115 7.88 11.12 -1.98
C PRO A 115 6.67 10.18 -2.02
N LEU A 116 6.44 9.48 -3.14
CA LEU A 116 5.32 8.52 -3.25
C LEU A 116 5.47 7.35 -2.27
N HIS A 117 6.67 6.78 -2.11
CA HIS A 117 6.92 5.69 -1.16
C HIS A 117 6.53 6.09 0.26
N TYR A 118 6.94 7.28 0.70
CA TYR A 118 6.60 7.79 2.03
C TYR A 118 5.12 8.13 2.17
N ALA A 119 4.52 8.78 1.17
CA ALA A 119 3.10 9.12 1.21
C ALA A 119 2.22 7.87 1.35
N VAL A 120 2.48 6.84 0.54
CA VAL A 120 1.77 5.56 0.61
C VAL A 120 2.03 4.86 1.95
N ALA A 121 3.26 4.83 2.44
CA ALA A 121 3.59 4.20 3.71
C ALA A 121 2.90 4.88 4.91
N ILE A 122 2.83 6.22 4.93
CA ILE A 122 2.16 7.00 5.96
C ILE A 122 0.64 6.74 5.93
N LEU A 123 0.03 6.79 4.75
CA LEU A 123 -1.40 6.49 4.59
C LEU A 123 -1.72 5.05 5.03
N SER A 124 -0.87 4.11 4.66
CA SER A 124 -0.96 2.71 5.08
C SER A 124 -0.92 2.59 6.61
N LEU A 125 0.10 3.18 7.23
CA LEU A 125 0.31 3.21 8.68
C LEU A 125 -0.89 3.83 9.42
N VAL A 126 -1.47 4.92 8.92
CA VAL A 126 -2.57 5.60 9.61
C VAL A 126 -3.89 4.87 9.39
N LEU A 127 -4.24 4.58 8.14
CA LEU A 127 -5.58 4.14 7.78
C LEU A 127 -5.82 2.65 8.05
N ILE A 128 -4.81 1.78 7.87
CA ILE A 128 -5.02 0.35 8.09
C ILE A 128 -5.33 0.05 9.56
N PRO A 129 -4.52 0.45 10.55
CA PRO A 129 -4.85 0.25 11.96
C PRO A 129 -6.17 0.92 12.35
N PHE A 130 -6.41 2.14 11.87
CA PHE A 130 -7.65 2.88 12.15
C PHE A 130 -8.89 2.13 11.68
N LEU A 131 -8.91 1.68 10.43
CA LEU A 131 -10.04 0.93 9.89
C LEU A 131 -10.12 -0.47 10.51
N MET A 132 -9.00 -1.14 10.75
CA MET A 132 -8.98 -2.51 11.26
C MET A 132 -9.41 -2.61 12.73
N ASN A 133 -9.11 -1.60 13.55
CA ASN A 133 -9.49 -1.55 14.96
C ASN A 133 -10.92 -1.05 15.22
N ARG A 134 -11.60 -0.48 14.20
CA ARG A 134 -13.03 -0.16 14.28
C ARG A 134 -13.86 -1.46 14.35
N LYS A 135 -14.62 -1.58 15.45
CA LYS A 135 -15.50 -2.71 15.79
C LYS A 135 -16.62 -2.87 14.77
#